data_AF-A0A7Y1TWU1-F1
#
_entry.id   AF-A0A7Y1TWU1-F1
#
_cell.length_a   1.000
_cell.length_b   1.000
_cell.length_c   1.000
_cell.angle_alpha   90.00
_cell.angle_beta   90.00
_cell.angle_gamma   90.00
#
_symmetry.space_group_name_H-M   'P 1'
#
loop_
_entity.id
_entity.type
_entity.pdbx_description
1 polymer ?
#
loop_
_entity_poly.entity_id
_entity_poly.type
_entity_poly.pdbx_seq_one_letter_code
_entity_poly.pdbx_strand_id
1 'polypeptide(L)' 'MELNVLSQHEDALKFRALRNQVLSSNIANADTPGYKARDLDFSQAL' A
#
# COMPACT_ATOMS: atom_id res chain seq x y z
N MET A 1 -22.24 -11.08 17.49
CA MET A 1 -20.95 -10.62 16.91
C MET A 1 -21.04 -10.93 15.43
N GLU A 2 -21.61 -10.00 14.65
CA GLU A 2 -21.77 -10.22 13.21
C GLU A 2 -20.42 -10.03 12.51
N LEU A 3 -20.17 -10.93 11.57
CA LEU A 3 -18.90 -11.10 10.88
C LEU A 3 -18.62 -9.90 9.96
N ASN A 4 -17.85 -8.92 10.45
CA ASN A 4 -17.33 -7.79 9.68
C ASN A 4 -16.15 -8.17 8.76
N VAL A 5 -16.14 -9.41 8.27
CA VAL A 5 -15.05 -9.92 7.42
C VAL A 5 -15.02 -9.19 6.09
N LEU A 6 -16.18 -8.92 5.47
CA LEU A 6 -16.22 -8.26 4.16
C LEU A 6 -15.61 -6.84 4.18
N SER A 7 -15.86 -6.06 5.23
CA SER A 7 -15.22 -4.73 5.39
C SER A 7 -13.70 -4.84 5.53
N GLN A 8 -13.20 -5.79 6.32
CA GLN A 8 -11.75 -5.98 6.50
C GLN A 8 -11.06 -6.40 5.19
N HIS A 9 -11.73 -7.18 4.34
CA HIS A 9 -11.21 -7.55 3.02
C HIS A 9 -11.22 -6.35 2.06
N GLU A 10 -12.26 -5.51 2.11
CA GLU A 10 -12.34 -4.27 1.33
C GLU A 10 -11.19 -3.31 1.69
N ASP A 11 -10.94 -3.10 2.99
CA ASP A 11 -9.87 -2.24 3.48
C ASP A 11 -8.49 -2.80 3.11
N ALA A 12 -8.30 -4.12 3.20
CA ALA A 12 -7.09 -4.78 2.74
C ALA A 12 -6.86 -4.60 1.22
N LEU A 13 -7.91 -4.64 0.40
CA LEU A 13 -7.82 -4.39 -1.05
C LEU A 13 -7.46 -2.93 -1.33
N LYS A 14 -8.09 -1.96 -0.65
CA LYS A 14 -7.76 -0.53 -0.77
C LYS A 14 -6.30 -0.27 -0.39
N PHE A 15 -5.82 -0.85 0.70
CA PHE A 15 -4.43 -0.72 1.11
C PHE A 15 -3.46 -1.28 0.05
N ARG A 16 -3.75 -2.47 -0.50
CA ARG A 16 -2.93 -3.05 -1.57
C ARG A 16 -2.89 -2.16 -2.81
N ALA A 17 -4.02 -1.54 -3.17
CA ALA A 17 -4.07 -0.60 -4.28
C ALA A 17 -3.17 0.62 -4.01
N LEU A 18 -3.24 1.18 -2.80
CA LEU A 18 -2.40 2.31 -2.41
C LEU A 18 -0.90 1.94 -2.41
N ARG A 19 -0.54 0.78 -1.86
CA ARG A 19 0.84 0.30 -1.88
C ARG A 19 1.35 0.07 -3.30
N ASN A 20 0.52 -0.49 -4.19
CA ASN A 20 0.88 -0.67 -5.60
C ASN A 20 1.17 0.67 -6.28
N GLN A 21 0.44 1.73 -5.95
CA GLN A 21 0.72 3.07 -6.46
C GLN A 21 2.08 3.60 -5.97
N VAL A 22 2.42 3.38 -4.69
CA VAL A 22 3.74 3.75 -4.14
C VAL A 22 4.86 2.97 -4.82
N LEU A 23 4.71 1.65 -4.96
CA LEU A 23 5.69 0.80 -5.64
C LEU A 23 5.86 1.20 -7.11
N SER A 24 4.77 1.49 -7.82
CA SER A 24 4.82 1.99 -9.20
C SER A 24 5.58 3.31 -9.29
N SER A 25 5.38 4.23 -8.34
CA SER A 25 6.15 5.47 -8.27
C SER A 25 7.63 5.21 -8.02
N ASN A 26 7.98 4.29 -7.12
CA ASN A 26 9.38 3.92 -6.87
C ASN A 26 10.04 3.35 -8.13
N ILE A 27 9.35 2.45 -8.85
CA ILE A 27 9.85 1.84 -10.09
C ILE A 27 10.06 2.91 -11.17
N ALA A 28 9.08 3.81 -11.35
CA ALA A 28 9.16 4.88 -12.34
C ALA A 28 10.32 5.85 -12.09
N ASN A 29 10.76 6.00 -10.83
CA ASN A 29 11.84 6.89 -10.43
C ASN A 29 13.13 6.15 -10.04
N ALA A 30 13.24 4.85 -10.32
CA ALA A 30 14.35 4.02 -9.86
C ALA A 30 15.73 4.56 -10.30
N ASP A 31 15.79 5.12 -11.51
CA ASP A 31 17.03 5.67 -12.10
C ASP A 31 17.19 7.18 -11.89
N THR A 32 16.34 7.81 -11.08
CA THR A 32 16.41 9.26 -10.80
C THR A 32 17.39 9.52 -9.65
N PRO A 33 18.54 10.19 -9.89
CA PRO A 33 19.51 10.46 -8.83
C PRO A 33 18.89 11.24 -7.66
N GLY A 34 19.08 10.75 -6.45
CA GLY A 34 18.56 11.37 -5.23
C GLY A 34 17.09 11.07 -4.90
N TYR A 35 16.39 10.27 -5.72
CA TYR A 35 15.06 9.81 -5.37
C TYR A 35 15.08 8.88 -4.15
N LYS A 36 14.12 9.06 -3.24
CA LYS A 36 13.98 8.26 -2.02
C LYS A 36 12.74 7.40 -2.10
N ALA A 37 12.93 6.10 -2.27
CA ALA A 37 11.84 5.12 -2.28
C ALA A 37 11.06 5.13 -0.96
N ARG A 38 9.76 4.86 -1.04
CA ARG A 38 8.84 4.82 0.10
C ARG A 38 8.07 3.50 0.11
N ASP A 39 7.56 3.09 1.27
CA ASP A 39 6.64 1.96 1.37
C ASP A 39 5.61 2.23 2.48
N LEU A 40 4.53 1.48 2.46
CA LEU A 40 3.47 1.52 3.46
C LEU A 40 3.52 0.24 4.27
N ASP A 41 3.61 0.38 5.60
CA ASP A 41 3.61 -0.75 6.51
C ASP A 41 2.17 -1.15 6.87
N PHE A 42 1.78 -2.37 6.45
CA PHE A 42 0.47 -2.94 6.72
C PHE A 42 0.24 -3.18 8.22
N SER A 43 1.30 -3.46 8.98
CA SER A 43 1.20 -3.75 10.41
C SER A 43 0.82 -2.54 11.26
N GLN A 44 0.99 -1.33 10.73
CA GLN A 44 0.60 -0.09 11.42
C GLN A 44 -0.84 0.36 11.15
N ALA A 45 -1.54 -0.29 10.23
CA ALA A 45 -2.88 0.12 9.78
C ALA A 45 -4.03 -0.71 10.40
N LEU A 46 -3.72 -1.75 11.17
CA LEU A 46 -4.65 -2.65 11.87
C LEU A 46 -4.52 -2.47 13.39
#